data_AF-A0A8C9HI64-F1
#
_entry.id   AF-A0A8C9HI64-F1
#
_cell.length_a   1.000
_cell.length_b   1.000
_cell.length_c   1.000
_cell.angle_alpha   90.00
_cell.angle_beta   90.00
_cell.angle_gamma   90.00
#
_symmetry.space_group_name_H-M   'P 1'
#
loop_
_entity.id
_entity.type
_entity.pdbx_description
1 polymer ?
#
loop_
_entity_poly.entity_id
_entity_poly.type
_entity_poly.pdbx_seq_one_letter_code
_entity_poly.pdbx_strand_id
1 'polypeptide(L)'
;MSLKKMTNHNVYLFIPNIIGYIRVLLALSSFAIFQKNLVIFCVFNAANQLLDAADGWAARRYNQTSNFGKILDQITDRLSTVLLYLLNSNVNSEYMIAIGLLMIADIGGHYIHATSCLIAGNKSHKKIDDGDILLKLYYENPAVMFVSIVCYETFWISAYVFKVSAEHLFIHKLSYYTLMCSIPLAMFKAYTNISQGIYGANFLVQMDTQKKK
;
A
#
# COMPACT_ATOMS: atom_id res chain seq x y z
N MET A 1 20.07 -14.73 36.69
CA MET A 1 18.99 -14.44 35.72
C MET A 1 19.27 -15.24 34.47
N SER A 2 18.50 -16.31 34.25
CA SER A 2 18.71 -17.28 33.16
C SER A 2 18.57 -16.60 31.80
N LEU A 3 19.67 -16.52 31.04
CA LEU A 3 19.65 -16.24 29.60
C LEU A 3 18.88 -17.38 28.93
N LYS A 4 17.59 -17.15 28.73
CA LYS A 4 16.73 -18.02 27.92
C LYS A 4 17.35 -18.08 26.54
N LYS A 5 17.88 -19.25 26.18
CA LYS A 5 18.48 -19.59 24.89
C LYS A 5 17.49 -19.17 23.80
N MET A 6 17.65 -17.97 23.23
CA MET A 6 16.89 -17.55 22.07
C MET A 6 17.34 -18.48 20.96
N THR A 7 16.48 -19.41 20.55
CA THR A 7 16.62 -20.08 19.26
C THR A 7 16.74 -18.97 18.22
N ASN A 8 17.93 -18.77 17.66
CA ASN A 8 18.26 -17.83 16.58
C ASN A 8 17.43 -18.17 15.34
N HIS A 9 16.12 -17.88 15.36
CA HIS A 9 15.32 -17.92 14.15
C HIS A 9 15.71 -16.67 13.37
N ASN A 10 16.39 -16.89 12.26
CA ASN A 10 16.78 -15.83 11.36
C ASN A 10 15.52 -15.05 10.94
N VAL A 11 15.41 -13.78 11.34
CA VAL A 11 14.23 -12.93 11.07
C VAL A 11 13.97 -12.84 9.56
N TYR A 12 15.01 -12.86 8.72
CA TYR A 12 14.86 -12.88 7.26
C TYR A 12 14.05 -14.09 6.74
N LEU A 13 14.03 -15.20 7.49
CA LEU A 13 13.35 -16.45 7.12
C LEU A 13 12.01 -16.64 7.83
N PHE A 14 11.48 -15.60 8.49
CA PHE A 14 10.12 -15.65 9.00
C PHE A 14 9.13 -15.85 7.84
N ILE A 15 8.10 -16.66 8.08
CA ILE A 15 7.04 -16.96 7.10
C ILE A 15 6.46 -15.69 6.47
N PRO A 16 6.05 -14.65 7.22
CA PRO A 16 5.58 -13.39 6.62
C PRO A 16 6.62 -12.70 5.72
N ASN A 17 7.90 -12.79 6.04
CA ASN A 17 8.96 -12.14 5.24
C ASN A 17 9.23 -12.91 3.94
N ILE A 18 9.14 -14.25 3.98
CA ILE A 18 9.18 -15.08 2.77
C ILE A 18 8.00 -14.74 1.84
N ILE A 19 6.80 -14.56 2.40
CA ILE A 19 5.64 -14.09 1.64
C ILE A 19 5.91 -12.70 1.03
N GLY A 20 6.49 -11.78 1.79
CA GLY A 20 6.92 -10.46 1.30
C GLY A 20 7.89 -10.55 0.11
N TYR A 21 8.87 -11.45 0.15
CA TYR A 21 9.78 -11.66 -0.99
C TYR A 21 9.05 -12.22 -2.22
N ILE A 22 8.11 -13.14 -2.02
CA ILE A 22 7.26 -13.67 -3.11
C ILE A 22 6.42 -12.55 -3.72
N ARG A 23 5.87 -11.64 -2.91
CA ARG A 23 5.13 -10.46 -3.37
C ARG A 23 5.98 -9.55 -4.25
N VAL A 24 7.22 -9.26 -3.85
CA VAL A 24 8.16 -8.51 -4.70
C VAL A 24 8.37 -9.22 -6.05
N LEU A 25 8.58 -10.53 -6.06
CA LEU A 25 8.73 -11.29 -7.30
C LEU A 25 7.46 -11.28 -8.16
N LEU A 26 6.27 -11.35 -7.55
CA LEU A 26 4.99 -11.27 -8.25
C LEU A 26 4.77 -9.90 -8.88
N ALA A 27 5.08 -8.83 -8.17
CA ALA A 27 4.99 -7.46 -8.68
C ALA A 27 5.92 -7.25 -9.88
N LEU A 28 7.17 -7.70 -9.79
CA LEU A 28 8.13 -7.66 -10.90
C LEU A 28 7.70 -8.54 -12.07
N SER A 29 7.20 -9.74 -11.79
CA SER A 29 6.71 -10.66 -12.81
C SER A 29 5.51 -10.08 -13.55
N SER A 30 4.57 -9.46 -12.81
CA SER A 30 3.42 -8.75 -13.35
C SER A 30 3.86 -7.63 -14.30
N PHE A 31 4.81 -6.82 -13.85
CA PHE A 31 5.39 -5.76 -14.68
C PHE A 31 6.14 -6.30 -15.91
N ALA A 32 6.76 -7.48 -15.86
CA ALA A 32 7.44 -8.06 -17.01
C ALA A 32 6.49 -8.61 -18.10
N ILE A 33 5.24 -8.92 -17.73
CA ILE A 33 4.25 -9.54 -18.63
C ILE A 33 3.11 -8.61 -19.04
N PHE A 34 3.05 -7.38 -18.50
CA PHE A 34 1.93 -6.45 -18.61
C PHE A 34 1.39 -6.26 -20.03
N GLN A 35 2.28 -6.22 -21.04
CA GLN A 35 1.90 -6.12 -22.46
C GLN A 35 1.69 -7.48 -23.17
N LYS A 36 2.22 -8.57 -22.62
CA LYS A 36 2.22 -9.88 -23.27
C LYS A 36 0.94 -10.67 -22.98
N ASN A 37 0.46 -10.61 -21.74
CA ASN A 37 -0.73 -11.35 -21.33
C ASN A 37 -1.46 -10.63 -20.18
N LEU A 38 -2.55 -9.94 -20.52
CA LEU A 38 -3.35 -9.17 -19.57
C LEU A 38 -4.02 -10.05 -18.50
N VAL A 39 -4.40 -11.28 -18.84
CA VAL A 39 -5.02 -12.20 -17.87
C VAL A 39 -4.02 -12.59 -16.79
N ILE A 40 -2.80 -12.99 -17.18
CA ILE A 40 -1.76 -13.36 -16.22
C ILE A 40 -1.31 -12.12 -15.42
N PHE A 41 -1.25 -10.94 -16.05
CA PHE A 41 -1.01 -9.67 -15.34
C PHE A 41 -2.03 -9.44 -14.21
N CYS A 42 -3.33 -9.58 -14.51
CA CYS A 42 -4.38 -9.45 -13.50
C CYS A 42 -4.26 -10.52 -12.41
N VAL A 43 -3.95 -11.77 -12.77
CA VAL A 43 -3.77 -12.88 -11.80
C VAL A 43 -2.59 -12.60 -10.87
N PHE A 44 -1.46 -12.11 -11.37
CA PHE A 44 -0.30 -11.80 -10.52
C PHE A 44 -0.58 -10.62 -9.58
N ASN A 45 -1.23 -9.55 -10.05
CA ASN A 45 -1.62 -8.46 -9.15
C ASN A 45 -2.64 -8.92 -8.11
N ALA A 46 -3.66 -9.71 -8.49
CA ALA A 46 -4.63 -10.26 -7.54
C ALA A 46 -3.96 -11.17 -6.50
N ALA A 47 -3.05 -12.04 -6.93
CA ALA A 47 -2.27 -12.89 -6.03
C ALA A 47 -1.40 -12.05 -5.07
N ASN A 48 -0.78 -10.97 -5.57
CA ASN A 48 0.01 -10.05 -4.75
C ASN A 48 -0.83 -9.46 -3.60
N GLN A 49 -2.04 -8.98 -3.90
CA GLN A 49 -2.94 -8.40 -2.90
C GLN A 49 -3.51 -9.43 -1.92
N LEU A 50 -3.71 -10.68 -2.35
CA LEU A 50 -4.12 -11.75 -1.44
C LEU A 50 -2.99 -12.15 -0.48
N LEU A 51 -1.75 -12.16 -0.98
CA LEU A 51 -0.58 -12.48 -0.17
C LEU A 51 -0.24 -11.39 0.85
N ASP A 52 -0.55 -10.13 0.56
CA ASP A 52 -0.51 -9.01 1.51
C ASP A 52 -1.33 -9.31 2.77
N ALA A 53 -2.61 -9.66 2.60
CA ALA A 53 -3.46 -10.04 3.72
C ALA A 53 -2.93 -11.30 4.44
N ALA A 54 -2.31 -12.23 3.70
CA ALA A 54 -1.78 -13.47 4.22
C ALA A 54 -0.50 -13.28 5.06
N ASP A 55 0.39 -12.35 4.71
CA ASP A 55 1.61 -12.11 5.49
C ASP A 55 1.29 -11.51 6.86
N GLY A 56 0.37 -10.56 6.94
CA GLY A 56 -0.06 -9.96 8.20
C GLY A 56 -0.75 -11.00 9.07
N TRP A 57 -1.58 -11.86 8.46
CA TRP A 57 -2.18 -12.99 9.16
C TRP A 57 -1.13 -13.97 9.68
N ALA A 58 -0.15 -14.37 8.86
CA ALA A 58 0.91 -15.29 9.24
C ALA A 58 1.78 -14.72 10.36
N ALA A 59 2.13 -13.43 10.29
CA ALA A 59 2.91 -12.75 11.32
C ALA A 59 2.22 -12.82 12.70
N ARG A 60 0.90 -12.62 12.75
CA ARG A 60 0.09 -12.73 13.98
C ARG A 60 -0.07 -14.18 14.42
N ARG A 61 -0.37 -15.09 13.49
CA ARG A 61 -0.65 -16.51 13.77
C ARG A 61 0.56 -17.28 14.30
N TYR A 62 1.75 -16.96 13.79
CA TYR A 62 3.02 -17.61 14.16
C TYR A 62 3.85 -16.80 15.15
N ASN A 63 3.34 -15.66 15.64
CA ASN A 63 4.07 -14.75 16.52
C ASN A 63 5.43 -14.32 15.94
N GLN A 64 5.47 -14.05 14.63
CA GLN A 64 6.65 -13.69 13.84
C GLN A 64 6.62 -12.20 13.43
N THR A 65 6.02 -11.35 14.26
CA THR A 65 6.04 -9.89 14.01
C THR A 65 7.44 -9.31 14.25
N SER A 66 7.93 -8.48 13.33
CA SER A 66 9.25 -7.85 13.44
C SER A 66 9.25 -6.47 12.80
N ASN A 67 10.15 -5.57 13.23
CA ASN A 67 10.29 -4.25 12.60
C ASN A 67 10.74 -4.37 11.13
N PHE A 68 11.64 -5.32 10.84
CA PHE A 68 12.04 -5.63 9.47
C PHE A 68 10.83 -6.02 8.60
N GLY A 69 10.00 -6.95 9.08
CA GLY A 69 8.82 -7.39 8.33
C GLY A 69 7.81 -6.27 8.08
N LYS A 70 7.56 -5.40 9.08
CA LYS A 70 6.69 -4.23 8.91
C LYS A 70 7.19 -3.25 7.85
N ILE A 71 8.50 -3.00 7.82
CA ILE A 71 9.12 -2.12 6.81
C ILE A 71 9.11 -2.78 5.43
N LEU A 72 9.42 -4.07 5.35
CA LEU A 72 9.39 -4.84 4.11
C LEU A 72 8.00 -4.82 3.47
N ASP A 73 6.96 -5.06 4.28
CA ASP A 73 5.56 -5.01 3.87
C ASP A 73 5.20 -3.63 3.28
N GLN A 74 5.41 -2.56 4.06
CA GLN A 74 5.12 -1.20 3.62
C GLN A 74 5.84 -0.82 2.31
N ILE A 75 7.13 -1.18 2.17
CA ILE A 75 7.90 -0.92 0.94
C ILE A 75 7.34 -1.73 -0.23
N THR A 76 7.05 -3.01 -0.02
CA THR A 76 6.57 -3.91 -1.07
C THR A 76 5.25 -3.42 -1.64
N ASP A 77 4.32 -2.98 -0.78
CA ASP A 77 3.07 -2.39 -1.25
C ASP A 77 3.31 -1.19 -2.15
N ARG A 78 4.13 -0.23 -1.68
CA ARG A 78 4.33 1.02 -2.41
C ARG A 78 5.01 0.76 -3.74
N LEU A 79 5.95 -0.19 -3.79
CA LEU A 79 6.56 -0.61 -5.05
C LEU A 79 5.53 -1.19 -6.02
N SER A 80 4.60 -2.03 -5.54
CA SER A 80 3.53 -2.57 -6.40
C SER A 80 2.62 -1.47 -6.97
N THR A 81 2.18 -0.51 -6.13
CA THR A 81 1.36 0.63 -6.58
C THR A 81 2.14 1.53 -7.56
N VAL A 82 3.44 1.76 -7.32
CA VAL A 82 4.31 2.55 -8.20
C VAL A 82 4.40 1.97 -9.60
N LEU A 83 4.55 0.65 -9.71
CA LEU A 83 4.54 -0.01 -11.02
C LEU A 83 3.22 0.27 -11.74
N LEU A 84 2.08 0.24 -11.04
CA LEU A 84 0.78 0.56 -11.64
C LEU A 84 0.65 2.04 -12.06
N TYR A 85 1.19 2.99 -11.30
CA TYR A 85 1.26 4.40 -11.71
C TYR A 85 2.08 4.58 -12.99
N LEU A 86 3.23 3.90 -13.09
CA LEU A 86 4.08 3.95 -14.28
C LEU A 86 3.35 3.39 -15.51
N LEU A 87 2.67 2.25 -15.35
CA LEU A 87 1.88 1.64 -16.42
C LEU A 87 0.74 2.54 -16.89
N ASN A 88 -0.02 3.13 -15.96
CA ASN A 88 -1.12 4.03 -16.28
C ASN A 88 -0.63 5.33 -16.93
N SER A 89 0.51 5.86 -16.50
CA SER A 89 1.13 7.06 -17.09
C SER A 89 1.63 6.79 -18.51
N ASN A 90 2.10 5.58 -18.78
CA ASN A 90 2.55 5.19 -20.12
C ASN A 90 1.41 5.15 -21.14
N VAL A 91 0.22 4.69 -20.72
CA VAL A 91 -0.94 4.53 -21.63
C VAL A 91 -1.90 5.72 -21.62
N ASN A 92 -1.85 6.57 -20.59
CA ASN A 92 -2.62 7.81 -20.47
C ASN A 92 -1.69 9.01 -20.24
N SER A 93 -0.87 9.31 -21.26
CA SER A 93 0.13 10.40 -21.21
C SER A 93 -0.47 11.77 -20.85
N GLU A 94 -1.74 12.00 -21.18
CA GLU A 94 -2.51 13.20 -20.85
C GLU A 94 -2.68 13.42 -19.33
N TYR A 95 -2.63 12.35 -18.53
CA TYR A 95 -2.77 12.41 -17.07
C TYR A 95 -1.45 12.18 -16.33
N MET A 96 -0.32 12.08 -17.04
CA MET A 96 0.99 11.76 -16.46
C MET A 96 1.36 12.66 -15.28
N ILE A 97 1.12 13.97 -15.39
CA ILE A 97 1.41 14.93 -14.31
C ILE A 97 0.53 14.62 -13.08
N ALA A 98 -0.77 14.41 -13.28
CA ALA A 98 -1.69 14.11 -12.18
C ALA A 98 -1.34 12.78 -11.49
N ILE A 99 -1.04 11.74 -12.26
CA ILE A 99 -0.61 10.44 -11.74
C ILE A 99 0.73 10.59 -10.98
N GLY A 100 1.67 11.36 -11.51
CA GLY A 100 2.95 11.65 -10.85
C GLY A 100 2.77 12.37 -9.50
N LEU A 101 1.87 13.35 -9.43
CA LEU A 101 1.54 14.03 -8.17
C LEU A 101 0.90 13.08 -7.15
N LEU A 102 -0.01 12.20 -7.60
CA LEU A 102 -0.61 11.17 -6.74
C LEU A 102 0.44 10.20 -6.20
N MET A 103 1.38 9.77 -7.05
CA MET A 103 2.50 8.91 -6.66
C MET A 103 3.40 9.58 -5.61
N ILE A 104 3.75 10.85 -5.80
CA ILE A 104 4.55 11.61 -4.83
C ILE A 104 3.81 11.73 -3.50
N ALA A 105 2.51 12.04 -3.53
CA ALA A 105 1.69 12.13 -2.33
C ALA A 105 1.58 10.78 -1.60
N ASP A 106 1.41 9.67 -2.32
CA ASP A 106 1.35 8.32 -1.75
C ASP A 106 2.66 7.95 -1.04
N ILE A 107 3.78 7.97 -1.78
CA ILE A 107 5.10 7.59 -1.25
C ILE A 107 5.54 8.55 -0.15
N GLY A 108 5.50 9.86 -0.43
CA GLY A 108 5.95 10.89 0.49
C GLY A 108 5.09 10.95 1.75
N GLY A 109 3.77 10.85 1.60
CA GLY A 109 2.83 10.83 2.70
C GLY A 109 3.06 9.64 3.63
N HIS A 110 3.18 8.43 3.06
CA HIS A 110 3.48 7.23 3.83
C HIS A 110 4.85 7.29 4.50
N TYR A 111 5.87 7.80 3.82
CA TYR A 111 7.23 7.91 4.35
C TYR A 111 7.30 8.86 5.55
N ILE A 112 6.73 10.07 5.42
CA ILE A 112 6.69 11.07 6.50
C ILE A 112 5.90 10.52 7.69
N HIS A 113 4.72 9.96 7.45
CA HIS A 113 3.87 9.41 8.51
C HIS A 113 4.53 8.24 9.24
N ALA A 114 5.06 7.25 8.51
CA ALA A 114 5.71 6.10 9.12
C ALA A 114 6.97 6.52 9.92
N THR A 115 7.77 7.43 9.38
CA THR A 115 8.95 7.96 10.05
C THR A 115 8.58 8.71 11.33
N SER A 116 7.51 9.52 11.30
CA SER A 116 7.05 10.25 12.47
C SER A 116 6.56 9.32 13.58
N CYS A 117 5.83 8.26 13.24
CA CYS A 117 5.43 7.21 14.18
C CYS A 117 6.64 6.46 14.78
N LEU A 118 7.67 6.17 13.98
CA LEU A 118 8.89 5.51 14.45
C LEU A 118 9.65 6.39 15.44
N ILE A 119 9.82 7.68 15.14
CA ILE A 119 10.53 8.64 16.00
C ILE A 119 9.80 8.87 17.33
N ALA A 120 8.47 8.82 17.35
CA ALA A 120 7.69 8.89 18.58
C ALA A 120 7.80 7.65 19.50
N GLY A 121 8.55 6.62 19.11
CA GLY A 121 8.92 5.51 20.00
C GLY A 121 7.76 4.60 20.40
N ASN A 122 6.80 4.35 19.49
CA ASN A 122 5.66 3.44 19.73
C ASN A 122 4.81 3.80 20.96
N LYS A 123 4.75 5.06 21.40
CA LYS A 123 3.60 5.50 22.19
C LYS A 123 2.38 5.47 21.27
N SER A 124 1.59 4.42 21.43
CA SER A 124 0.38 4.12 20.66
C SER A 124 -0.63 5.28 20.73
N HIS A 125 -0.53 6.24 19.83
CA HIS A 125 -1.60 7.21 19.56
C HIS A 125 -2.56 6.63 18.52
N LYS A 126 -3.15 5.45 18.81
CA LYS A 126 -4.21 4.83 17.98
C LYS A 126 -5.47 5.71 17.85
N LYS A 127 -5.48 6.90 18.45
CA LYS A 127 -6.35 8.01 18.11
C LYS A 127 -5.53 9.07 17.40
N ILE A 128 -5.96 9.39 16.18
CA ILE A 128 -5.53 10.59 15.50
C ILE A 128 -6.24 11.74 16.22
N ASP A 129 -5.62 12.31 17.25
CA ASP A 129 -6.30 13.33 18.07
C ASP A 129 -6.51 14.64 17.28
N ASP A 130 -5.58 15.00 16.38
CA ASP A 130 -5.58 16.28 15.62
C ASP A 130 -5.61 16.15 14.07
N GLY A 131 -5.89 14.97 13.52
CA GLY A 131 -6.03 14.80 12.06
C GLY A 131 -7.44 15.07 11.54
N ASP A 132 -7.58 15.24 10.23
CA ASP A 132 -8.88 15.42 9.56
C ASP A 132 -9.80 14.22 9.84
N ILE A 133 -11.09 14.46 9.99
CA ILE A 133 -12.17 13.47 10.18
C ILE A 133 -12.05 12.30 9.19
N LEU A 134 -11.72 12.58 7.93
CA LEU A 134 -11.57 11.54 6.91
C LEU A 134 -10.35 10.64 7.15
N LEU A 135 -9.25 11.23 7.64
CA LEU A 135 -8.05 10.49 8.02
C LEU A 135 -8.30 9.65 9.29
N LYS A 136 -9.04 10.20 10.27
CA LYS A 136 -9.49 9.46 11.45
C LYS A 136 -10.34 8.26 11.05
N LEU A 137 -11.33 8.47 10.19
CA LEU A 137 -12.18 7.38 9.68
C LEU A 137 -11.37 6.27 9.01
N TYR A 138 -10.37 6.64 8.20
CA TYR A 138 -9.49 5.68 7.53
C TYR A 138 -8.68 4.83 8.52
N TYR A 139 -8.10 5.42 9.56
CA TYR A 139 -7.25 4.68 10.51
C TYR A 139 -8.01 4.03 11.68
N GLU A 140 -9.15 4.59 12.10
CA GLU A 140 -9.93 4.09 13.24
C GLU A 140 -10.90 2.96 12.85
N ASN A 141 -11.27 2.84 11.57
CA ASN A 141 -12.12 1.76 11.07
C ASN A 141 -11.32 0.80 10.16
N PRO A 142 -10.92 -0.39 10.64
CA PRO A 142 -10.14 -1.36 9.86
C PRO A 142 -10.84 -1.84 8.58
N ALA A 143 -12.19 -1.90 8.58
CA ALA A 143 -12.94 -2.30 7.39
C ALA A 143 -12.87 -1.22 6.31
N VAL A 144 -13.00 0.06 6.69
CA VAL A 144 -12.86 1.18 5.74
C VAL A 144 -11.44 1.21 5.17
N MET A 145 -10.42 1.05 6.02
CA MET A 145 -9.02 0.98 5.59
C MET A 145 -8.81 -0.13 4.54
N PHE A 146 -9.23 -1.35 4.87
CA PHE A 146 -9.04 -2.52 4.01
C PHE A 146 -9.76 -2.37 2.67
N VAL A 147 -11.05 -2.01 2.67
CA VAL A 147 -11.83 -1.87 1.42
C VAL A 147 -11.27 -0.72 0.59
N SER A 148 -10.81 0.37 1.21
CA SER A 148 -10.22 1.51 0.51
C SER A 148 -8.90 1.15 -0.18
N ILE A 149 -8.04 0.34 0.46
CA ILE A 149 -6.80 -0.18 -0.16
C ILE A 149 -7.16 -1.09 -1.34
N VAL A 150 -8.08 -2.04 -1.16
CA VAL A 150 -8.50 -2.96 -2.24
C VAL A 150 -9.08 -2.18 -3.42
N CYS A 151 -9.94 -1.20 -3.18
CA CYS A 151 -10.50 -0.36 -4.24
C CYS A 151 -9.43 0.50 -4.93
N TYR A 152 -8.44 1.03 -4.19
CA TYR A 152 -7.37 1.82 -4.78
C TYR A 152 -6.51 1.02 -5.76
N GLU A 153 -6.14 -0.21 -5.39
CA GLU A 153 -5.36 -1.11 -6.23
C GLU A 153 -6.20 -1.60 -7.42
N THR A 154 -7.46 -1.96 -7.16
CA THR A 154 -8.41 -2.34 -8.21
C THR A 154 -8.61 -1.22 -9.23
N PHE A 155 -8.65 0.04 -8.78
CA PHE A 155 -8.77 1.20 -9.66
C PHE A 155 -7.61 1.27 -10.65
N TRP A 156 -6.37 1.20 -10.18
CA TRP A 156 -5.20 1.31 -11.06
C TRP A 156 -5.03 0.12 -12.00
N ILE A 157 -5.30 -1.10 -11.53
CA ILE A 157 -5.29 -2.30 -12.39
C ILE A 157 -6.37 -2.17 -13.46
N SER A 158 -7.60 -1.82 -13.07
CA SER A 158 -8.74 -1.73 -13.98
C SER A 158 -8.57 -0.60 -14.98
N ALA A 159 -8.03 0.55 -14.57
CA ALA A 159 -7.75 1.68 -15.46
C ALA A 159 -6.74 1.30 -16.55
N TYR A 160 -5.66 0.60 -16.18
CA TYR A 160 -4.69 0.11 -17.16
C TYR A 160 -5.33 -0.88 -18.14
N VAL A 161 -5.99 -1.92 -17.61
CA VAL A 161 -6.59 -2.99 -18.42
C VAL A 161 -7.68 -2.44 -19.35
N PHE A 162 -8.53 -1.54 -18.86
CA PHE A 162 -9.56 -0.91 -19.67
C PHE A 162 -8.98 -0.14 -20.86
N LYS A 163 -7.87 0.59 -20.65
CA LYS A 163 -7.21 1.37 -21.70
C LYS A 163 -6.55 0.51 -22.77
N VAL A 164 -6.00 -0.65 -22.42
CA VAL A 164 -5.19 -1.48 -23.33
C VAL A 164 -5.93 -2.69 -23.91
N SER A 165 -7.07 -3.09 -23.34
CA SER A 165 -7.82 -4.25 -23.79
C SER A 165 -8.79 -3.90 -24.92
N ALA A 166 -8.98 -4.84 -25.86
CA ALA A 166 -9.95 -4.68 -26.94
C ALA A 166 -11.39 -4.81 -26.43
N GLU A 167 -12.29 -3.95 -26.92
CA GLU A 167 -13.67 -3.80 -26.42
C GLU A 167 -14.52 -5.08 -26.44
N HIS A 168 -14.26 -5.97 -27.40
CA HIS A 168 -14.99 -7.23 -27.53
C HIS A 168 -14.62 -8.27 -26.47
N LEU A 169 -13.49 -8.10 -25.77
CA LEU A 169 -13.02 -9.05 -24.76
C LEU A 169 -13.80 -8.90 -23.45
N PHE A 170 -14.10 -10.02 -22.80
CA PHE A 170 -14.74 -10.02 -21.48
C PHE A 170 -13.96 -9.19 -20.44
N ILE A 171 -12.62 -9.27 -20.49
CA ILE A 171 -11.75 -8.53 -19.56
C ILE A 171 -11.91 -7.01 -19.68
N HIS A 172 -12.23 -6.50 -20.88
CA HIS A 172 -12.48 -5.08 -21.10
C HIS A 172 -13.74 -4.64 -20.35
N LYS A 173 -14.85 -5.35 -20.55
CA LYS A 173 -16.13 -5.08 -19.86
C LYS A 173 -15.97 -5.22 -18.34
N LEU A 174 -15.29 -6.27 -17.88
CA LEU A 174 -15.02 -6.47 -16.46
C LEU A 174 -14.24 -5.29 -15.89
N SER A 175 -13.15 -4.87 -16.55
CA SER A 175 -12.32 -3.75 -16.12
C SER A 175 -13.08 -2.43 -16.06
N TYR A 176 -14.03 -2.19 -16.97
CA TYR A 176 -14.88 -1.01 -16.93
C TYR A 176 -15.76 -0.98 -15.66
N TYR A 177 -16.46 -2.08 -15.35
CA TYR A 177 -17.33 -2.11 -14.17
C TYR A 177 -16.53 -2.04 -12.87
N THR A 178 -15.42 -2.76 -12.77
CA THR A 178 -14.56 -2.70 -11.57
C THR A 178 -13.92 -1.33 -11.39
N LEU A 179 -13.52 -0.68 -12.48
CA LEU A 179 -13.06 0.70 -12.46
C LEU A 179 -14.13 1.62 -11.87
N MET A 180 -15.34 1.62 -12.43
CA MET A 180 -16.42 2.50 -11.98
C MET A 180 -16.81 2.28 -10.51
N CYS A 181 -16.89 1.02 -10.08
CA CYS A 181 -17.18 0.69 -8.68
C CYS A 181 -16.07 1.12 -7.72
N SER A 182 -14.81 1.14 -8.16
CA SER A 182 -13.66 1.47 -7.30
C SER A 182 -13.40 2.96 -7.13
N ILE A 183 -13.87 3.81 -8.06
CA ILE A 183 -13.60 5.27 -8.09
C ILE A 183 -13.86 5.97 -6.74
N PRO A 184 -15.02 5.81 -6.07
CA PRO A 184 -15.32 6.58 -4.86
C PRO A 184 -14.31 6.34 -3.73
N LEU A 185 -13.98 5.07 -3.48
CA LEU A 185 -13.03 4.70 -2.44
C LEU A 185 -11.57 4.92 -2.87
N ALA A 186 -11.28 4.84 -4.17
CA ALA A 186 -9.96 5.20 -4.68
C ALA A 186 -9.66 6.70 -4.50
N MET A 187 -10.65 7.57 -4.76
CA MET A 187 -10.52 9.01 -4.49
C MET A 187 -10.36 9.29 -2.99
N PHE A 188 -11.15 8.61 -2.14
CA PHE A 188 -11.00 8.70 -0.69
C PHE A 188 -9.59 8.28 -0.25
N LYS A 189 -9.06 7.16 -0.77
CA LYS A 189 -7.69 6.73 -0.47
C LYS A 189 -6.65 7.75 -0.95
N ALA A 190 -6.78 8.28 -2.16
CA ALA A 190 -5.90 9.32 -2.68
C ALA A 190 -5.88 10.57 -1.78
N TYR A 191 -7.04 11.00 -1.29
CA TYR A 191 -7.12 12.08 -0.32
C TYR A 191 -6.41 11.72 1.00
N THR A 192 -6.64 10.51 1.53
CA THR A 192 -5.99 10.08 2.78
C THR A 192 -4.47 10.02 2.67
N ASN A 193 -3.93 9.76 1.48
CA ASN A 193 -2.49 9.76 1.22
C ASN A 193 -1.86 11.15 1.38
N ILE A 194 -2.58 12.21 0.98
CA ILE A 194 -2.15 13.59 1.21
C ILE A 194 -2.29 13.93 2.69
N SER A 195 -3.45 13.63 3.27
CA SER A 195 -3.78 13.97 4.65
C SER A 195 -2.84 13.32 5.66
N GLN A 196 -2.44 12.05 5.46
CA GLN A 196 -1.46 11.38 6.32
C GLN A 196 -0.08 12.04 6.27
N GLY A 197 0.34 12.56 5.11
CA GLY A 197 1.60 13.26 4.97
C GLY A 197 1.62 14.57 5.75
N ILE A 198 0.55 15.36 5.62
CA ILE A 198 0.36 16.60 6.37
C ILE A 198 0.32 16.30 7.87
N TYR A 199 -0.45 15.30 8.28
CA TYR A 199 -0.53 14.87 9.68
C TYR A 199 0.83 14.45 10.23
N GLY A 200 1.57 13.62 9.49
CA GLY A 200 2.92 13.18 9.87
C GLY A 200 3.91 14.33 10.01
N ALA A 201 3.86 15.31 9.10
CA ALA A 201 4.72 16.49 9.17
C ALA A 201 4.39 17.38 10.37
N ASN A 202 3.10 17.67 10.59
CA ASN A 202 2.65 18.46 11.74
C ASN A 202 3.04 17.81 13.06
N PHE A 203 2.92 16.48 13.14
CA PHE A 203 3.31 15.72 14.31
C PHE A 203 4.81 15.85 14.61
N LEU A 204 5.68 15.79 13.59
CA LEU A 204 7.13 16.05 13.77
C LEU A 204 7.40 17.46 14.30
N VAL A 205 6.74 18.48 13.73
CA VAL A 205 6.88 19.87 14.18
C VAL A 205 6.43 20.05 15.64
N GLN A 206 5.34 19.39 16.04
CA GLN A 206 4.88 19.39 17.44
C GLN A 206 5.93 18.77 18.38
N MET A 207 6.56 17.66 17.98
CA MET A 207 7.63 17.05 18.79
C MET A 207 8.83 17.98 18.95
N ASP A 208 9.23 18.69 17.90
CA ASP A 208 10.36 19.63 17.94
C ASP A 208 10.07 20.87 18.80
N THR A 209 8.83 21.34 18.81
CA THR A 209 8.40 22.47 19.64
C THR A 209 8.24 22.09 21.12
N GLN A 210 7.85 20.85 21.42
CA GLN A 210 7.76 20.35 22.81
C GLN A 210 9.13 20.11 23.45
N LYS A 211 10.14 19.64 22.70
CA LYS A 211 11.51 19.43 23.21
C LYS A 211 12.25 20.71 23.59
N LYS A 212 11.75 21.88 23.16
CA LYS A 212 12.35 23.19 23.45
C LYS A 212 11.80 23.86 24.72
N LYS A 213 10.94 23.20 25.48
CA LYS A 213 10.49 23.62 26.82
C LYS A 213 11.09 22.70 27.88
#